data_AF-A0A0P1A815-F1
#
_entry.id   AF-A0A0P1A815-F1
#
_cell.length_a   1.000
_cell.length_b   1.000
_cell.length_c   1.000
_cell.angle_alpha   90.00
_cell.angle_beta   90.00
_cell.angle_gamma   90.00
#
_symmetry.space_group_name_H-M   'P 1'
#
loop_
_entity.id
_entity.type
_entity.pdbx_description
1 polymer ?
#
loop_
_entity_poly.entity_id
_entity_poly.type
_entity_poly.pdbx_seq_one_letter_code
_entity_poly.pdbx_strand_id
1 'polypeptide(L)'
;MNYLRARVSMRGLDIDNGSSPQLLLAFADDSTGLLADVDYAPVFLDVVQDYALASGLRLNMNKTCVMPFTFQVDLPKLARLRALTDLKVLQASDSVVRLGVLQSATVTPKQRFGDVVSKVRRRCAIW
;
A
#
# COMPACT_ATOMS: atom_id res chain seq x y z
N MET A 1 11.39 -1.63 11.56
CA MET A 1 9.98 -1.99 11.85
C MET A 1 9.49 -1.43 13.19
N ASN A 2 10.12 -1.74 14.34
CA ASN A 2 9.68 -1.22 15.65
C ASN A 2 9.64 0.32 15.71
N TYR A 3 10.56 1.01 15.03
CA TYR A 3 10.53 2.47 14.91
C TYR A 3 9.26 2.99 14.21
N LEU A 4 8.90 2.40 13.06
CA LEU A 4 7.70 2.77 12.33
C LEU A 4 6.46 2.50 13.18
N ARG A 5 6.38 1.33 13.82
CA ARG A 5 5.27 1.01 14.72
C ARG A 5 5.13 2.02 15.86
N ALA A 6 6.23 2.31 16.56
CA ALA A 6 6.24 3.27 17.67
C ALA A 6 5.87 4.70 17.22
N ARG A 7 6.38 5.16 16.08
CA ARG A 7 6.15 6.54 15.59
C ARG A 7 4.75 6.73 15.02
N VAL A 8 4.22 5.72 14.35
CA VAL A 8 2.86 5.70 13.82
C VAL A 8 1.87 5.65 15.01
N SER A 9 2.09 4.79 16.02
CA SER A 9 1.29 4.79 17.26
C SER A 9 1.31 6.13 18.00
N MET A 10 2.48 6.78 18.13
CA MET A 10 2.57 8.11 18.76
C MET A 10 1.83 9.22 17.99
N ARG A 11 1.53 9.03 16.70
CA ARG A 11 0.71 9.95 15.90
C ARG A 11 -0.77 9.55 15.84
N GLY A 12 -1.21 8.68 16.76
CA GLY A 12 -2.60 8.20 16.87
C GLY A 12 -2.95 7.10 15.88
N LEU A 13 -1.96 6.54 15.18
CA LEU A 13 -2.12 5.42 14.25
C LEU A 13 -1.65 4.16 14.97
N ASP A 14 -2.44 3.68 15.93
CA ASP A 14 -1.99 2.61 16.81
C ASP A 14 -1.86 1.27 16.07
N ILE A 15 -0.72 0.58 16.17
CA ILE A 15 -0.45 -0.67 15.42
C ILE A 15 -0.49 -1.91 16.32
N ASP A 16 -0.19 -1.78 17.62
CA ASP A 16 0.01 -2.91 18.52
C ASP A 16 -0.90 -2.79 19.75
N ASN A 17 -2.17 -3.20 19.60
CA ASN A 17 -3.00 -3.93 20.59
C ASN A 17 -4.49 -3.72 20.32
N GLY A 18 -5.19 -4.82 20.01
CA GLY A 18 -6.65 -4.97 20.13
C GLY A 18 -7.51 -3.87 19.50
N SER A 19 -7.97 -4.11 18.26
CA SER A 19 -8.96 -3.32 17.48
C SER A 19 -8.46 -2.15 16.62
N SER A 20 -7.15 -1.97 16.46
CA SER A 20 -6.65 -0.90 15.57
C SER A 20 -6.55 -1.31 14.09
N PRO A 21 -6.99 -0.46 13.14
CA PRO A 21 -7.35 -0.85 11.78
C PRO A 21 -6.22 -0.73 10.73
N GLN A 22 -4.95 -0.75 11.13
CA GLN A 22 -3.82 -0.46 10.23
C GLN A 22 -2.73 -1.53 10.33
N LEU A 23 -2.22 -2.00 9.18
CA LEU A 23 -1.24 -3.08 9.09
C LEU A 23 -0.03 -2.64 8.27
N LEU A 24 1.18 -2.76 8.82
CA LEU A 24 2.42 -2.50 8.10
C LEU A 24 3.12 -3.81 7.72
N LEU A 25 3.31 -4.03 6.41
CA LEU A 25 4.05 -5.14 5.85
C LEU A 25 5.31 -4.60 5.17
N ALA A 26 6.48 -5.20 5.42
CA ALA A 26 7.69 -4.89 4.66
C ALA A 26 8.42 -6.18 4.31
N PHE A 27 8.96 -6.25 3.09
CA PHE A 27 9.78 -7.34 2.61
C PHE A 27 10.90 -6.75 1.73
N ALA A 28 12.15 -6.98 2.12
CA ALA A 28 13.31 -6.29 1.54
C ALA A 28 13.13 -4.76 1.59
N ASP A 29 13.26 -4.07 0.46
CA ASP A 29 13.08 -2.63 0.29
C ASP A 29 11.61 -2.22 0.06
N ASP A 30 10.74 -3.18 -0.27
CA ASP A 30 9.32 -2.92 -0.47
C ASP A 30 8.58 -2.84 0.88
N SER A 31 7.91 -1.71 1.12
CA SER A 31 7.04 -1.52 2.27
C SER A 31 5.61 -1.21 1.83
N THR A 32 4.64 -1.59 2.65
CA THR A 32 3.24 -1.26 2.38
C THR A 32 2.46 -1.17 3.67
N GLY A 33 1.80 -0.03 3.85
CA GLY A 33 0.77 0.16 4.87
C GLY A 33 -0.60 -0.19 4.32
N LEU A 34 -1.39 -0.88 5.12
CA LEU A 34 -2.84 -0.94 5.03
C LEU A 34 -3.37 0.12 5.98
N LEU A 35 -4.13 1.07 5.44
CA LEU A 35 -4.72 2.15 6.20
C LEU A 35 -6.23 1.96 6.29
N ALA A 36 -6.78 2.29 7.44
CA ALA A 36 -8.21 2.25 7.69
C ALA A 36 -8.97 3.40 7.02
N ASP A 37 -8.29 4.55 6.95
CA ASP A 37 -8.78 5.75 6.28
C ASP A 37 -7.66 6.27 5.39
N VAL A 38 -8.04 6.66 4.17
CA VAL A 38 -7.11 7.16 3.16
C VAL A 38 -6.56 8.54 3.56
N ASP A 39 -7.28 9.28 4.40
CA ASP A 39 -6.84 10.59 4.90
C ASP A 39 -5.56 10.48 5.76
N TYR A 40 -5.22 9.30 6.26
CA TYR A 40 -3.96 9.06 6.98
C TYR A 40 -2.75 8.84 6.07
N ALA A 41 -2.95 8.70 4.75
CA ALA A 41 -1.86 8.40 3.81
C ALA A 41 -0.70 9.42 3.87
N PRO A 42 -0.92 10.75 3.90
CA PRO A 42 0.18 11.72 3.98
C PRO A 42 1.01 11.54 5.26
N VAL A 43 0.33 11.47 6.42
CA VAL A 43 0.99 11.30 7.73
C VAL A 43 1.77 10.00 7.79
N PHE A 44 1.21 8.92 7.26
CA PHE A 44 1.88 7.63 7.21
C PHE A 44 3.14 7.69 6.34
N LEU A 45 3.07 8.31 5.16
CA LEU A 45 4.21 8.44 4.25
C LEU A 45 5.31 9.33 4.83
N ASP A 46 4.96 10.39 5.56
CA ASP A 46 5.94 11.22 6.28
C ASP A 46 6.73 10.38 7.29
N VAL A 47 6.05 9.51 8.05
CA VAL A 47 6.74 8.64 9.02
C VAL A 47 7.63 7.59 8.33
N VAL A 48 7.20 7.06 7.19
CA VAL A 48 8.02 6.17 6.36
C VAL A 48 9.24 6.89 5.80
N GLN A 49 9.07 8.13 5.34
CA GLN A 49 10.17 8.97 4.85
C GLN A 49 11.17 9.31 5.96
N ASP A 50 10.70 9.68 7.17
CA ASP A 50 11.55 9.91 8.35
C ASP A 50 12.42 8.68 8.65
N TYR A 51 11.81 7.49 8.67
CA TYR A 51 12.53 6.24 8.88
C TYR A 51 13.53 5.93 7.77
N ALA A 52 13.14 6.13 6.52
CA ALA A 52 14.02 5.92 5.37
C ALA A 52 15.25 6.82 5.49
N LEU A 53 15.07 8.12 5.76
CA LEU A 53 16.16 9.08 5.94
C LEU A 53 17.09 8.69 7.09
N ALA A 54 16.53 8.30 8.24
CA ALA A 54 17.31 7.83 9.39
C ALA A 54 18.13 6.58 9.08
N SER A 55 17.71 5.80 8.07
CA SER A 55 18.41 4.59 7.62
C SER A 55 19.35 4.85 6.42
N GLY A 56 19.53 6.10 6.00
CA GLY A 56 20.33 6.46 4.82
C GLY A 56 19.65 6.14 3.47
N LEU A 57 18.35 5.89 3.49
CA LEU A 57 17.51 5.59 2.33
C LEU A 57 16.60 6.78 1.99
N ARG A 58 15.96 6.72 0.81
CA ARG A 58 14.95 7.69 0.40
C ARG A 58 13.75 6.96 -0.18
N LEU A 59 12.54 7.38 0.21
CA LEU A 59 11.32 6.84 -0.38
C LEU A 59 11.24 7.25 -1.86
N ASN A 60 10.99 6.28 -2.73
CA ASN A 60 10.83 6.53 -4.16
C ASN A 60 9.38 6.93 -4.46
N MET A 61 9.10 8.24 -4.40
CA MET A 61 7.75 8.78 -4.61
C MET A 61 7.16 8.45 -5.99
N ASN A 62 7.99 8.19 -7.01
CA ASN A 62 7.50 7.78 -8.33
C ASN A 62 6.93 6.36 -8.33
N LYS A 63 7.41 5.49 -7.42
CA LYS A 63 6.92 4.12 -7.22
C LYS A 63 5.84 4.04 -6.15
N THR A 64 5.87 4.93 -5.15
CA THR A 64 4.86 4.99 -4.09
C THR A 64 3.49 5.33 -4.66
N CYS A 65 2.50 4.49 -4.36
CA CYS A 65 1.11 4.76 -4.73
C CYS A 65 0.16 4.39 -3.60
N VAL A 66 -0.99 5.05 -3.58
CA VAL A 66 -2.12 4.75 -2.69
C VAL A 66 -3.17 4.04 -3.53
N MET A 67 -3.58 2.85 -3.11
CA MET A 67 -4.62 2.09 -3.82
C MET A 67 -5.78 1.74 -2.88
N PRO A 68 -7.03 1.82 -3.35
CA PRO A 68 -8.15 1.23 -2.63
C PRO A 68 -8.02 -0.29 -2.61
N PHE A 69 -8.14 -0.88 -1.42
CA PHE A 69 -7.99 -2.33 -1.23
C PHE A 69 -9.33 -3.09 -1.21
N THR A 70 -10.43 -2.42 -0.87
CA THR A 70 -11.77 -3.02 -0.75
C THR A 70 -12.70 -2.46 -1.83
N PHE A 71 -13.80 -3.17 -2.09
CA PHE A 71 -14.83 -2.76 -3.05
C PHE A 71 -15.68 -1.56 -2.56
N GLN A 72 -15.67 -1.29 -1.25
CA GLN A 72 -16.32 -0.12 -0.65
C GLN A 72 -15.36 1.07 -0.69
N VAL A 73 -15.30 1.74 -1.83
CA VAL A 73 -14.40 2.87 -2.04
C VAL A 73 -15.15 4.19 -1.87
N ASP A 74 -14.68 5.01 -0.93
CA ASP A 74 -15.11 6.41 -0.82
C ASP A 74 -14.45 7.25 -1.93
N LEU A 75 -15.14 7.36 -3.06
CA LEU A 75 -14.65 8.10 -4.23
C LEU A 75 -14.40 9.59 -3.94
N PRO A 76 -15.28 10.32 -3.22
CA PRO A 76 -15.00 11.69 -2.79
C PRO A 76 -13.71 11.84 -1.99
N LYS A 77 -13.43 10.94 -1.02
CA LYS A 77 -12.18 10.99 -0.26
C LYS A 77 -10.95 10.76 -1.12
N LEU A 78 -10.99 9.78 -2.05
CA LEU A 78 -9.87 9.56 -2.98
C LEU A 78 -9.64 10.76 -3.90
N ALA A 79 -10.71 11.38 -4.40
CA ALA A 79 -10.60 12.58 -5.24
C ALA A 79 -10.00 13.74 -4.46
N ARG A 80 -10.42 13.94 -3.20
CA ARG A 80 -9.84 14.95 -2.31
C ARG A 80 -8.35 14.69 -2.06
N LEU A 81 -7.95 13.45 -1.77
CA LEU A 81 -6.54 13.12 -1.57
C LEU A 81 -5.70 13.43 -2.81
N ARG A 82 -6.20 13.11 -4.03
CA ARG A 82 -5.54 13.48 -5.29
C ARG A 82 -5.41 14.99 -5.47
N ALA A 83 -6.41 15.75 -5.06
CA ALA A 83 -6.41 17.20 -5.23
C ALA A 83 -5.47 17.90 -4.24
N LEU A 84 -5.30 17.32 -3.04
CA LEU A 84 -4.52 17.94 -1.95
C LEU A 84 -3.06 17.48 -1.90
N THR A 85 -2.68 16.44 -2.65
CA THR A 85 -1.35 15.83 -2.55
C THR A 85 -0.81 15.43 -3.91
N ASP A 86 0.52 15.43 -4.06
CA ASP A 86 1.20 14.91 -5.26
C ASP A 86 1.29 13.36 -5.27
N LEU A 87 0.52 12.69 -4.41
CA LEU A 87 0.54 11.24 -4.31
C LEU A 87 -0.12 10.61 -5.55
N LYS A 88 0.51 9.55 -6.06
CA LYS A 88 -0.14 8.69 -7.06
C LYS A 88 -1.25 7.89 -6.39
N VAL A 89 -2.48 8.41 -6.42
CA VAL A 89 -3.67 7.71 -5.89
C VAL A 89 -4.41 7.03 -7.03
N LEU A 90 -4.50 5.70 -6.96
CA LEU A 90 -5.16 4.88 -7.98
C LEU A 90 -6.68 4.96 -7.90
N GLN A 91 -7.35 4.78 -9.03
CA GLN A 91 -8.81 4.62 -9.11
C GLN A 91 -9.24 3.23 -8.60
N ALA A 92 -10.53 3.06 -8.32
CA ALA A 92 -11.08 1.77 -7.90
C ALA A 92 -10.94 0.69 -8.99
N SER A 93 -11.00 1.10 -10.26
CA SER A 93 -10.82 0.23 -11.44
C SER A 93 -9.36 -0.06 -11.75
N ASP A 94 -8.43 0.74 -11.23
CA ASP A 94 -7.01 0.53 -11.49
C ASP A 94 -6.52 -0.74 -10.80
N SER A 95 -5.49 -1.34 -11.38
CA SER A 95 -4.85 -2.53 -10.83
C SER A 95 -3.35 -2.36 -10.78
N VAL A 96 -2.72 -3.01 -9.80
CA VAL A 96 -1.26 -3.06 -9.64
C VAL A 96 -0.81 -4.47 -9.39
N VAL A 97 0.45 -4.75 -9.72
CA VAL A 97 1.10 -6.00 -9.33
C VAL A 97 1.91 -5.75 -8.07
N ARG A 98 1.55 -6.42 -6.97
CA ARG A 98 2.28 -6.35 -5.70
C ARG A 98 2.73 -7.76 -5.31
N LEU A 99 4.03 -7.92 -5.04
CA LEU A 99 4.65 -9.22 -4.79
C LEU A 99 4.31 -10.27 -5.87
N GLY A 100 4.27 -9.83 -7.14
CA GLY A 100 3.93 -10.68 -8.27
C GLY A 100 2.43 -10.99 -8.46
N VAL A 101 1.57 -10.56 -7.54
CA VAL A 101 0.12 -10.82 -7.57
C VAL A 101 -0.65 -9.58 -8.01
N LEU A 102 -1.62 -9.74 -8.90
CA LEU A 102 -2.55 -8.67 -9.29
C LEU A 102 -3.43 -8.25 -8.10
N GLN A 103 -3.48 -6.96 -7.81
CA GLN A 103 -4.27 -6.35 -6.75
C GLN A 103 -5.11 -5.21 -7.32
N SER A 104 -6.35 -5.10 -6.84
CA SER A 104 -7.28 -4.00 -7.10
C SER A 104 -8.52 -4.20 -6.21
N ALA A 105 -9.26 -3.12 -5.96
CA ALA A 105 -10.58 -3.17 -5.33
C ALA A 105 -11.58 -4.03 -6.12
N THR A 106 -11.43 -4.13 -7.44
CA THR A 106 -12.38 -4.82 -8.33
C THR A 106 -11.90 -6.20 -8.79
N VAL A 107 -10.63 -6.55 -8.55
CA VAL A 107 -10.06 -7.83 -8.99
C VAL A 107 -10.50 -8.96 -8.05
N THR A 108 -11.20 -9.94 -8.62
CA THR A 108 -11.72 -11.12 -7.93
C THR A 108 -10.62 -12.16 -7.63
N PRO A 109 -10.80 -13.03 -6.62
CA PRO A 109 -9.87 -14.13 -6.35
C PRO A 109 -9.59 -15.03 -7.57
N LYS A 110 -10.61 -15.30 -8.39
CA LYS A 110 -10.49 -16.09 -9.62
C LYS A 110 -9.56 -15.43 -10.63
N GLN A 111 -9.67 -14.12 -10.81
CA GLN A 111 -8.77 -13.35 -11.69
C GLN A 111 -7.33 -13.33 -11.16
N ARG A 112 -7.14 -13.15 -9.84
CA ARG A 112 -5.80 -13.20 -9.22
C ARG A 112 -5.14 -14.56 -9.44
N PHE A 113 -5.89 -15.63 -9.19
CA PHE A 113 -5.39 -16.99 -9.39
C PHE A 113 -5.03 -17.26 -10.85
N GLY A 114 -5.90 -16.87 -11.79
CA GLY A 114 -5.62 -17.02 -13.23
C GLY A 114 -4.36 -16.28 -13.68
N ASP A 115 -4.15 -15.06 -13.19
CA ASP A 115 -2.94 -14.27 -13.47
C ASP A 115 -1.67 -14.94 -12.90
N VAL A 116 -1.70 -15.40 -11.65
CA VAL A 116 -0.57 -16.11 -11.03
C VAL A 116 -0.24 -17.40 -11.78
N VAL A 117 -1.24 -18.22 -12.11
CA VAL A 117 -1.04 -19.46 -12.89
C VAL A 117 -0.44 -19.15 -14.26
N SER A 118 -0.90 -18.09 -14.92
CA SER A 118 -0.36 -17.68 -16.22
C SER A 118 1.12 -17.26 -16.13
N LYS A 119 1.49 -16.53 -15.07
CA LYS A 119 2.88 -16.16 -14.78
C LYS A 119 3.76 -17.37 -14.48
N VAL A 120 3.26 -18.33 -13.70
CA VAL A 120 3.97 -19.59 -13.41
C VAL A 120 4.19 -20.38 -14.70
N ARG A 121 3.15 -20.58 -15.51
CA ARG A 121 3.27 -21.28 -16.81
C ARG A 121 4.32 -20.62 -17.71
N ARG A 122 4.31 -19.29 -17.81
CA ARG A 122 5.31 -18.54 -18.59
C ARG A 122 6.72 -18.76 -18.04
N ARG A 123 6.91 -18.80 -16.72
CA ARG A 123 8.21 -19.08 -16.12
C ARG A 123 8.65 -20.51 -16.40
N CYS A 124 7.79 -21.50 -16.22
CA CYS A 124 8.10 -22.90 -16.54
C CYS A 124 8.45 -23.12 -18.01
N ALA A 125 7.92 -22.33 -18.94
CA ALA A 125 8.23 -22.43 -20.37
C ALA A 125 9.57 -21.80 -20.77
N ILE A 126 10.24 -21.07 -19.88
CA ILE A 126 11.57 -20.47 -20.11
C ILE A 126 12.69 -21.43 -19.63
N TRP A 127 12.35 -22.46 -18.88
CA TRP A 127 13.23 -23.54 -18.44
C TRP A 127 12.98 -24.80 -19.27
#